data_AF-A0AA38KGL1-F1
#
_entry.id   AF-A0AA38KGL1-F1
#
_cell.length_a   1.000
_cell.length_b   1.000
_cell.length_c   1.000
_cell.angle_alpha   90.00
_cell.angle_beta   90.00
_cell.angle_gamma   90.00
#
_symmetry.space_group_name_H-M   'P 1'
#
loop_
_entity.id
_entity.type
_entity.pdbx_description
1 polymer ?
#
loop_
_entity_poly.entity_id
_entity_poly.type
_entity_poly.pdbx_seq_one_letter_code
_entity_poly.pdbx_strand_id
1 'polypeptide(L)'
;MVALSRPSSSSSSSSSIKYDTIIFDLGDVLFTWSPSTKTSVSPKTLRSILQTTTWFQYEKGEISEEECYASVALEMALSPSEVRDAFQHARETLVSRPFMVDLIRQLKPGRKIYAMSNISTEDFDFLRTKSSDIDLFDHCFTSSAAGERKPNIGYFRHVLEQTGADPARTIFVDDKLDNVLAARSFGMTGILYDDFENVERHLRNLCFDAKARAEVFMRQNACKHLSYTSTGVTIHENFAQLLILEATHDPTLVNYTKYDGPFNFFRGEGELTTSAFPCDVDTTSIGITCSDHMSPEKRNEVMDAILQLRNADGIPQVYFDTSRPRIDPVVCVNVLTLFYKYGRGKQLKQCYEWVESVLRYRAFNEGTRYYEPPEAFLFFLSRLFLVAPDVHKRLGPIFAECCRERLGMKGDALALAMRVLCCNFAGIDASGDLMMLRSMQDIDGGWPDGWFYKYGSNGVLIANRGFTTALAINAIKGSGLRMKRPSSITNLKQAWNDTVVRIPYRLRATSYDAH
;
A
#
# COMPACT_ATOMS: atom_id res chain seq x y z
N MET A 1 31.91 -40.00 27.87
CA MET A 1 30.58 -40.22 27.26
C MET A 1 29.56 -39.48 28.10
N VAL A 2 29.16 -38.28 27.69
CA VAL A 2 28.04 -37.55 28.30
C VAL A 2 27.20 -37.03 27.15
N ALA A 3 25.97 -37.53 27.06
CA ALA A 3 25.02 -37.23 26.01
C ALA A 3 24.41 -35.85 26.25
N LEU A 4 24.50 -34.96 25.25
CA LEU A 4 23.80 -33.68 25.23
C LEU A 4 22.43 -33.88 24.55
N SER A 5 21.39 -33.76 25.36
CA SER A 5 19.98 -33.71 24.96
C SER A 5 19.67 -32.43 24.17
N ARG A 6 19.08 -32.59 22.99
CA ARG A 6 18.54 -31.50 22.16
C ARG A 6 17.25 -30.93 22.80
N PRO A 7 17.01 -29.61 22.78
CA PRO A 7 15.69 -29.09 23.07
C PRO A 7 14.77 -29.27 21.85
N SER A 8 13.61 -29.85 22.12
CA SER A 8 12.48 -30.05 21.23
C SER A 8 11.80 -28.73 20.84
N SER A 9 11.51 -28.61 19.56
CA SER A 9 10.68 -27.58 18.94
C SER A 9 9.20 -27.75 19.29
N SER A 10 8.60 -26.73 19.91
CA SER A 10 7.22 -26.29 19.64
C SER A 10 6.89 -25.06 20.49
N SER A 11 7.13 -23.86 19.96
CA SER A 11 6.48 -22.64 20.45
C SER A 11 5.64 -22.09 19.33
N SER A 12 4.31 -22.21 19.48
CA SER A 12 3.33 -21.42 18.73
C SER A 12 3.69 -19.94 18.89
N SER A 13 4.19 -19.30 17.83
CA SER A 13 4.47 -17.88 17.84
C SER A 13 3.14 -17.13 17.87
N SER A 14 2.66 -16.79 19.07
CA SER A 14 1.76 -15.65 19.19
C SER A 14 2.51 -14.46 18.60
N SER A 15 1.95 -13.81 17.58
CA SER A 15 2.52 -12.58 17.07
C SER A 15 2.48 -11.57 18.22
N SER A 16 3.63 -11.30 18.85
CA SER A 16 3.71 -10.33 19.93
C SER A 16 3.22 -8.98 19.40
N ILE A 17 2.19 -8.41 20.02
CA ILE A 17 1.70 -7.07 19.72
C ILE A 17 2.89 -6.10 19.87
N LYS A 18 3.30 -5.44 18.77
CA LYS A 18 4.43 -4.51 18.77
C LYS A 18 4.12 -3.27 19.62
N TYR A 19 2.93 -2.71 19.44
CA TYR A 19 2.43 -1.56 20.19
C TYR A 19 1.28 -2.00 21.08
N ASP A 20 1.58 -2.19 22.37
CA ASP A 20 0.59 -2.63 23.36
C ASP A 20 -0.06 -1.47 24.09
N THR A 21 0.46 -0.25 23.94
CA THR A 21 -0.02 0.94 24.62
C THR A 21 -0.26 2.06 23.63
N ILE A 22 -1.41 2.72 23.73
CA ILE A 22 -1.74 3.92 22.95
C ILE A 22 -2.27 5.01 23.88
N ILE A 23 -1.73 6.20 23.77
CA ILE A 23 -2.11 7.37 24.55
C ILE A 23 -2.69 8.41 23.58
N PHE A 24 -3.92 8.84 23.82
CA PHE A 24 -4.60 9.85 23.02
C PHE A 24 -4.75 11.16 23.80
N ASP A 25 -4.63 12.29 23.11
CA ASP A 25 -5.24 13.51 23.59
C ASP A 25 -6.79 13.40 23.56
N LEU A 26 -7.46 14.26 24.33
CA LEU A 26 -8.92 14.37 24.33
C LEU A 26 -9.40 15.51 23.44
N GLY A 27 -8.90 16.73 23.67
CA GLY A 27 -9.32 17.92 22.94
C GLY A 27 -8.89 17.85 21.48
N ASP A 28 -9.79 18.19 20.56
CA ASP A 28 -9.60 18.20 19.10
C ASP A 28 -9.19 16.85 18.45
N VAL A 29 -8.88 15.81 19.23
CA VAL A 29 -8.65 14.42 18.80
C VAL A 29 -9.88 13.54 19.00
N LEU A 30 -10.40 13.45 20.23
CA LEU A 30 -11.59 12.64 20.53
C LEU A 30 -12.85 13.48 20.67
N PHE A 31 -12.73 14.64 21.32
CA PHE A 31 -13.83 15.56 21.57
C PHE A 31 -13.61 16.86 20.81
N THR A 32 -14.70 17.48 20.38
CA THR A 32 -14.68 18.80 19.75
C THR A 32 -15.85 19.60 20.29
N TRP A 33 -15.70 20.91 20.35
CA TRP A 33 -16.80 21.84 20.61
C TRP A 33 -17.21 22.56 19.33
N SER A 34 -18.36 23.22 19.36
CA SER A 34 -18.86 23.98 18.22
C SER A 34 -17.95 25.17 17.90
N PRO A 35 -17.57 25.39 16.63
CA PRO A 35 -16.90 26.62 16.22
C PRO A 35 -17.87 27.81 16.15
N SER A 36 -19.19 27.56 16.16
CA SER A 36 -20.19 28.63 16.28
C SER A 36 -20.46 28.90 17.74
N THR A 37 -20.47 30.18 18.10
CA THR A 37 -20.79 30.64 19.45
C THR A 37 -21.98 31.58 19.43
N LYS A 38 -22.80 31.51 20.49
CA LYS A 38 -23.89 32.45 20.75
C LYS A 38 -23.47 33.60 21.68
N THR A 39 -22.20 33.65 22.09
CA THR A 39 -21.66 34.61 23.06
C THR A 39 -20.96 35.80 22.39
N SER A 40 -20.68 36.86 23.15
CA SER A 40 -19.90 38.02 22.68
C SER A 40 -18.43 37.67 22.42
N VAL A 41 -17.88 36.67 23.10
CA VAL A 41 -16.51 36.19 22.91
C VAL A 41 -16.42 35.36 21.63
N SER A 42 -15.55 35.78 20.71
CA SER A 42 -15.34 35.07 19.45
C SER A 42 -14.59 33.73 19.65
N PRO A 43 -14.75 32.74 18.76
CA PRO A 43 -13.99 31.48 18.83
C PRO A 43 -12.47 31.70 18.77
N LYS A 44 -12.02 32.75 18.06
CA LYS A 44 -10.60 33.13 18.01
C LYS A 44 -10.12 33.60 19.38
N THR A 45 -10.88 34.46 20.04
CA THR A 45 -10.58 34.95 21.39
C THR A 45 -10.57 33.79 22.39
N LEU A 46 -11.54 32.88 22.32
CA LEU A 46 -11.58 31.68 23.16
C LEU A 46 -10.31 30.82 23.00
N ARG A 47 -9.86 30.61 21.77
CA ARG A 47 -8.59 29.91 21.49
C ARG A 47 -7.36 30.67 22.00
N SER A 48 -7.37 32.00 21.94
CA SER A 48 -6.30 32.81 22.53
C SER A 48 -6.26 32.70 24.05
N ILE A 49 -7.42 32.62 24.71
CA ILE A 49 -7.51 32.37 26.16
C ILE A 49 -6.84 31.04 26.52
N LEU A 50 -7.14 29.97 25.77
CA LEU A 50 -6.54 28.64 25.99
C LEU A 50 -5.00 28.61 25.86
N GLN A 51 -4.38 29.69 25.38
CA GLN A 51 -2.93 29.82 25.21
C GLN A 51 -2.28 30.73 26.27
N THR A 52 -3.05 31.32 27.18
CA THR A 52 -2.48 32.20 28.22
C THR A 52 -1.83 31.40 29.34
N THR A 53 -0.83 32.01 29.99
CA THR A 53 -0.21 31.44 31.20
C THR A 53 -1.24 31.20 32.29
N THR A 54 -2.21 32.11 32.45
CA THR A 54 -3.31 31.96 33.42
C THR A 54 -4.14 30.73 33.14
N TRP A 55 -4.49 30.45 31.87
CA TRP A 55 -5.16 29.20 31.52
C TRP A 55 -4.29 27.98 31.79
N PHE A 56 -2.98 28.07 31.54
CA PHE A 56 -2.05 26.97 31.85
C PHE A 56 -1.95 26.69 33.36
N GLN A 57 -2.08 27.71 34.21
CA GLN A 57 -2.15 27.54 35.67
C GLN A 57 -3.47 26.88 36.08
N TYR A 58 -4.58 27.30 35.46
CA TYR A 58 -5.90 26.72 35.69
C TYR A 58 -5.96 25.24 35.30
N GLU A 59 -5.48 24.87 34.11
CA GLU A 59 -5.48 23.46 33.69
C GLU A 59 -4.50 22.60 34.49
N LYS A 60 -3.53 23.17 35.20
CA LYS A 60 -2.69 22.47 36.20
C LYS A 60 -3.31 22.40 37.59
N GLY A 61 -4.45 23.04 37.82
CA GLY A 61 -5.10 23.10 39.14
C GLY A 61 -4.42 24.04 40.14
N GLU A 62 -3.61 25.01 39.67
CA GLU A 62 -2.89 25.96 40.53
C GLU A 62 -3.77 27.14 40.99
N ILE A 63 -4.83 27.46 40.23
CA ILE A 63 -5.80 28.52 40.50
C ILE A 63 -7.22 28.00 40.28
N SER A 64 -8.21 28.61 40.93
CA SER A 64 -9.62 28.23 40.74
C SER A 64 -10.19 28.70 39.40
N GLU A 65 -11.35 28.17 39.00
CA GLU A 65 -12.08 28.65 37.82
C GLU A 65 -12.40 30.15 37.93
N GLU A 66 -12.87 30.61 39.08
CA GLU A 66 -13.18 32.02 39.32
C GLU A 66 -11.96 32.93 39.17
N GLU A 67 -10.82 32.52 39.73
CA GLU A 67 -9.55 33.25 39.64
C GLU A 67 -9.03 33.30 38.20
N CYS A 68 -9.13 32.18 37.48
CA CYS A 68 -8.80 32.09 36.07
C CYS A 68 -9.65 33.05 35.23
N TYR A 69 -10.98 32.98 35.34
CA TYR A 69 -11.87 33.82 34.55
C TYR A 69 -11.71 35.31 34.86
N ALA A 70 -11.48 35.67 36.13
CA ALA A 70 -11.20 37.05 36.50
C ALA A 70 -9.88 37.57 35.88
N SER A 71 -8.82 36.76 35.94
CA SER A 71 -7.49 37.13 35.43
C SER A 71 -7.46 37.20 33.90
N VAL A 72 -8.03 36.21 33.22
CA VAL A 72 -8.17 36.20 31.77
C VAL A 72 -9.04 37.36 31.27
N ALA A 73 -10.12 37.68 31.98
CA ALA A 73 -10.97 38.82 31.62
C ALA A 73 -10.16 40.13 31.61
N LEU A 74 -9.28 40.34 32.59
CA LEU A 74 -8.36 41.48 32.61
C LEU A 74 -7.35 41.44 31.46
N GLU A 75 -6.72 40.28 31.21
CA GLU A 75 -5.73 40.11 30.14
C GLU A 75 -6.30 40.36 28.73
N MET A 76 -7.57 39.97 28.52
CA MET A 76 -8.23 40.00 27.21
C MET A 76 -9.18 41.20 27.04
N ALA A 77 -9.26 42.10 28.03
CA ALA A 77 -10.19 43.22 28.08
C ALA A 77 -11.67 42.80 27.90
N LEU A 78 -12.07 41.74 28.60
CA LEU A 78 -13.42 41.20 28.69
C LEU A 78 -13.97 41.37 30.12
N SER A 79 -15.26 41.08 30.31
CA SER A 79 -15.80 40.86 31.66
C SER A 79 -15.71 39.38 32.08
N PRO A 80 -15.58 39.07 33.39
CA PRO A 80 -15.58 37.67 33.85
C PRO A 80 -16.84 36.88 33.47
N SER A 81 -17.99 37.55 33.37
CA SER A 81 -19.24 36.94 32.89
C SER A 81 -19.16 36.53 31.43
N GLU A 82 -18.53 37.34 30.56
CA GLU A 82 -18.39 36.98 29.14
C GLU A 82 -17.48 35.77 28.96
N VAL A 83 -16.39 35.69 29.73
CA VAL A 83 -15.50 34.52 29.73
C VAL A 83 -16.25 33.28 30.20
N ARG A 84 -16.97 33.39 31.33
CA ARG A 84 -17.78 32.30 31.89
C ARG A 84 -18.83 31.79 30.91
N ASP A 85 -19.61 32.70 30.31
CA ASP A 85 -20.66 32.34 29.35
C ASP A 85 -20.08 31.65 28.12
N ALA A 86 -18.92 32.10 27.64
CA ALA A 86 -18.24 31.51 26.49
C ALA A 86 -17.76 30.09 26.75
N PHE A 87 -17.11 29.83 27.89
CA PHE A 87 -16.67 28.48 28.25
C PHE A 87 -17.83 27.56 28.64
N GLN A 88 -18.86 28.07 29.29
CA GLN A 88 -20.09 27.32 29.53
C GLN A 88 -20.75 26.88 28.22
N HIS A 89 -20.82 27.78 27.24
CA HIS A 89 -21.33 27.44 25.91
C HIS A 89 -20.43 26.41 25.20
N ALA A 90 -19.11 26.55 25.31
CA ALA A 90 -18.17 25.57 24.75
C ALA A 90 -18.37 24.18 25.36
N ARG A 91 -18.51 24.09 26.68
CA ARG A 91 -18.84 22.86 27.42
C ARG A 91 -20.14 22.23 26.91
N GLU A 92 -21.20 23.03 26.78
CA GLU A 92 -22.51 22.54 26.34
C GLU A 92 -22.53 21.98 24.92
N THR A 93 -21.65 22.48 24.05
CA THR A 93 -21.53 22.05 22.65
C THR A 93 -20.49 20.95 22.43
N LEU A 94 -19.85 20.48 23.50
CA LEU A 94 -18.84 19.44 23.43
C LEU A 94 -19.48 18.10 23.03
N VAL A 95 -18.93 17.48 21.99
CA VAL A 95 -19.37 16.20 21.45
C VAL A 95 -18.17 15.30 21.15
N SER A 96 -18.35 13.98 21.29
CA SER A 96 -17.37 13.01 20.83
C SER A 96 -17.40 12.89 19.31
N ARG A 97 -16.26 12.53 18.72
CA ARG A 97 -16.11 12.20 17.30
C ARG A 97 -16.37 10.70 17.12
N PRO A 98 -17.54 10.28 16.58
CA PRO A 98 -17.93 8.86 16.60
C PRO A 98 -16.93 7.94 15.89
N PHE A 99 -16.34 8.43 14.80
CA PHE A 99 -15.33 7.69 14.03
C PHE A 99 -14.06 7.39 14.85
N MET A 100 -13.63 8.31 15.73
CA MET A 100 -12.46 8.09 16.59
C MET A 100 -12.80 7.13 17.72
N VAL A 101 -13.99 7.27 18.30
CA VAL A 101 -14.52 6.34 19.30
C VAL A 101 -14.54 4.91 18.75
N ASP A 102 -15.03 4.70 17.53
CA ASP A 102 -15.08 3.39 16.88
C ASP A 102 -13.68 2.83 16.56
N LEU A 103 -12.74 3.70 16.17
CA LEU A 103 -11.34 3.30 15.98
C LEU A 103 -10.70 2.85 17.30
N ILE A 104 -10.88 3.61 18.39
CA ILE A 104 -10.38 3.25 19.72
C ILE A 104 -10.93 1.89 20.17
N ARG A 105 -12.23 1.66 19.97
CA ARG A 105 -12.86 0.35 20.26
C ARG A 105 -12.20 -0.79 19.48
N GLN A 106 -11.85 -0.58 18.21
CA GLN A 106 -11.15 -1.58 17.40
C GLN A 106 -9.69 -1.81 17.82
N LEU A 107 -9.02 -0.79 18.36
CA LEU A 107 -7.62 -0.86 18.80
C LEU A 107 -7.46 -1.52 20.18
N LYS A 108 -8.45 -1.35 21.06
CA LYS A 108 -8.42 -1.78 22.47
C LYS A 108 -8.14 -3.28 22.71
N PRO A 109 -8.62 -4.25 21.91
CA PRO A 109 -8.35 -5.67 22.16
C PRO A 109 -6.86 -5.97 22.24
N GLY A 110 -6.41 -6.44 23.41
CA GLY A 110 -5.01 -6.76 23.69
C GLY A 110 -4.09 -5.56 23.93
N ARG A 111 -4.64 -4.34 24.09
CA ARG A 111 -3.88 -3.11 24.32
C ARG A 111 -4.39 -2.33 25.52
N LYS A 112 -3.51 -1.52 26.09
CA LYS A 112 -3.83 -0.46 27.03
C LYS A 112 -4.05 0.84 26.27
N ILE A 113 -5.18 1.48 26.53
CA ILE A 113 -5.54 2.75 25.90
C ILE A 113 -5.71 3.80 27.00
N TYR A 114 -4.89 4.85 26.96
CA TYR A 114 -4.93 5.93 27.94
C TYR A 114 -5.33 7.25 27.28
N ALA A 115 -5.91 8.15 28.06
CA ALA A 115 -6.03 9.54 27.69
C ALA A 115 -4.99 10.37 28.45
N MET A 116 -4.40 11.37 27.78
CA MET A 116 -3.50 12.34 28.40
C MET A 116 -3.87 13.73 27.90
N SER A 117 -4.59 14.49 28.73
CA SER A 117 -5.18 15.77 28.34
C SER A 117 -4.67 16.92 29.20
N ASN A 118 -4.50 18.08 28.56
CA ASN A 118 -4.46 19.34 29.28
C ASN A 118 -5.91 19.77 29.51
N ILE A 119 -6.40 19.66 30.74
CA ILE A 119 -7.79 19.92 31.09
C ILE A 119 -7.88 20.20 32.59
N SER A 120 -8.72 21.17 32.97
CA SER A 120 -9.00 21.47 34.37
C SER A 120 -9.88 20.39 35.02
N THR A 121 -9.99 20.44 36.35
CA THR A 121 -10.86 19.52 37.09
C THR A 121 -12.33 19.72 36.73
N GLU A 122 -12.80 20.97 36.66
CA GLU A 122 -14.20 21.27 36.36
C GLU A 122 -14.58 20.87 34.93
N ASP A 123 -13.70 21.10 33.96
CA ASP A 123 -13.93 20.70 32.57
C ASP A 123 -13.95 19.18 32.40
N PHE A 124 -13.05 18.47 33.09
CA PHE A 124 -13.02 17.02 33.05
C PHE A 124 -14.23 16.38 33.74
N ASP A 125 -14.65 16.94 34.89
CA ASP A 125 -15.87 16.49 35.57
C ASP A 125 -17.09 16.71 34.69
N PHE A 126 -17.20 17.87 34.04
CA PHE A 126 -18.27 18.13 33.09
C PHE A 126 -18.26 17.14 31.92
N LEU A 127 -17.09 16.90 31.31
CA LEU A 127 -16.91 15.96 30.20
C LEU A 127 -17.42 14.56 30.56
N ARG A 128 -17.10 14.08 31.77
CA ARG A 128 -17.54 12.77 32.28
C ARG A 128 -19.05 12.67 32.44
N THR A 129 -19.76 13.77 32.72
CA THR A 129 -21.23 13.75 32.76
C THR A 129 -21.89 13.65 31.38
N LYS A 130 -21.17 14.06 30.33
CA LYS A 130 -21.71 14.18 28.96
C LYS A 130 -21.48 12.94 28.11
N SER A 131 -20.39 12.20 28.33
CA SER A 131 -20.04 11.07 27.49
C SER A 131 -19.47 9.90 28.28
N SER A 132 -20.07 8.74 28.08
CA SER A 132 -19.53 7.45 28.50
C SER A 132 -18.36 6.97 27.62
N ASP A 133 -18.00 7.70 26.56
CA ASP A 133 -16.83 7.36 25.72
C ASP A 133 -15.51 7.52 26.50
N ILE A 134 -15.50 8.23 27.63
CA ILE A 134 -14.36 8.29 28.57
C ILE A 134 -14.06 6.90 29.16
N ASP A 135 -15.06 6.03 29.30
CA ASP A 135 -14.88 4.66 29.82
C ASP A 135 -14.14 3.74 28.82
N LEU A 136 -13.87 4.22 27.60
CA LEU A 136 -13.01 3.53 26.64
C LEU A 136 -11.55 3.53 27.06
N PHE A 137 -11.12 4.45 27.91
CA PHE A 137 -9.75 4.51 28.40
C PHE A 137 -9.57 3.65 29.65
N ASP A 138 -8.45 2.94 29.74
CA ASP A 138 -8.02 2.26 30.97
C ASP A 138 -7.77 3.27 32.09
N HIS A 139 -7.28 4.47 31.75
CA HIS A 139 -7.17 5.60 32.64
C HIS A 139 -7.07 6.92 31.86
N CYS A 140 -7.53 8.01 32.47
CA CYS A 140 -7.38 9.36 31.94
C CYS A 140 -6.45 10.17 32.86
N PHE A 141 -5.29 10.53 32.33
CA PHE A 141 -4.37 11.47 32.96
C PHE A 141 -4.80 12.89 32.58
N THR A 142 -5.15 13.70 33.58
CA THR A 142 -5.48 15.12 33.42
C THR A 142 -4.36 15.98 33.99
N SER A 143 -4.08 17.11 33.35
CA SER A 143 -3.04 18.04 33.83
C SER A 143 -3.36 18.57 35.23
N SER A 144 -4.65 18.72 35.56
CA SER A 144 -5.06 19.23 36.87
C SER A 144 -4.75 18.25 38.00
N ALA A 145 -4.95 16.95 37.78
CA ALA A 145 -4.63 15.92 38.76
C ALA A 145 -3.12 15.70 38.87
N ALA A 146 -2.38 15.88 37.77
CA ALA A 146 -0.93 15.73 37.75
C ALA A 146 -0.17 16.96 38.28
N GLY A 147 -0.80 18.13 38.34
CA GLY A 147 -0.13 19.41 38.62
C GLY A 147 0.87 19.83 37.53
N GLU A 148 0.76 19.23 36.34
CA GLU A 148 1.72 19.39 35.24
C GLU A 148 1.02 19.15 33.90
N ARG A 149 1.52 19.75 32.82
CA ARG A 149 0.84 19.80 31.52
C ARG A 149 1.73 19.36 30.35
N LYS A 150 1.12 19.00 29.22
CA LYS A 150 1.84 18.88 27.95
C LYS A 150 2.20 20.29 27.44
N PRO A 151 3.37 20.50 26.80
CA PRO A 151 4.39 19.53 26.42
C PRO A 151 5.48 19.30 27.49
N ASN A 152 5.26 19.68 28.76
CA ASN A 152 6.31 19.59 29.77
C ASN A 152 6.73 18.13 30.01
N ILE A 153 8.03 17.88 29.91
CA ILE A 153 8.65 16.55 30.01
C ILE A 153 8.31 15.86 31.35
N GLY A 154 8.07 16.64 32.41
CA GLY A 154 7.60 16.13 33.70
C GLY A 154 6.29 15.34 33.61
N TYR A 155 5.33 15.80 32.78
CA TYR A 155 4.05 15.12 32.65
C TYR A 155 4.18 13.77 31.96
N PHE A 156 4.93 13.72 30.85
CA PHE A 156 5.18 12.47 30.12
C PHE A 156 5.91 11.44 31.00
N ARG A 157 6.89 11.88 31.79
CA ARG A 157 7.57 11.02 32.77
C ARG A 157 6.59 10.47 33.80
N HIS A 158 5.75 11.33 34.38
CA HIS A 158 4.73 10.91 35.34
C HIS A 158 3.79 9.85 34.75
N VAL A 159 3.27 10.07 33.54
CA VAL A 159 2.37 9.11 32.86
C VAL A 159 3.06 7.77 32.60
N LEU A 160 4.31 7.78 32.11
CA LEU A 160 5.09 6.56 31.90
C LEU A 160 5.35 5.80 33.20
N GLU A 161 5.70 6.50 34.29
CA GLU A 161 5.93 5.90 35.61
C GLU A 161 4.65 5.27 36.18
N GLN A 162 3.50 5.94 36.06
CA GLN A 162 2.21 5.43 36.53
C GLN A 162 1.69 4.24 35.72
N THR A 163 1.91 4.24 34.42
CA THR A 163 1.45 3.16 33.53
C THR A 163 2.41 1.97 33.48
N GLY A 164 3.70 2.19 33.75
CA GLY A 164 4.75 1.21 33.48
C GLY A 164 4.94 0.90 32.00
N ALA A 165 4.40 1.74 31.11
CA ALA A 165 4.44 1.51 29.67
C ALA A 165 5.89 1.63 29.15
N ASP A 166 6.27 0.73 28.25
CA ASP A 166 7.52 0.85 27.50
C ASP A 166 7.34 1.90 26.39
N PRO A 167 8.09 3.02 26.39
CA PRO A 167 7.99 4.04 25.35
C PRO A 167 8.15 3.47 23.94
N ALA A 168 9.06 2.50 23.73
CA ALA A 168 9.31 1.91 22.41
C ALA A 168 8.10 1.12 21.86
N ARG A 169 7.16 0.75 22.74
CA ARG A 169 5.92 0.04 22.45
C ARG A 169 4.68 0.92 22.62
N THR A 170 4.87 2.23 22.81
CA THR A 170 3.81 3.20 23.03
C THR A 170 3.60 4.10 21.82
N ILE A 171 2.33 4.27 21.41
CA ILE A 171 1.91 5.26 20.43
C ILE A 171 1.30 6.46 21.16
N PHE A 172 1.63 7.68 20.75
CA PHE A 172 1.03 8.91 21.27
C PHE A 172 0.37 9.68 20.12
N VAL A 173 -0.89 10.08 20.29
CA VAL A 173 -1.67 10.81 19.27
C VAL A 173 -2.17 12.13 19.85
N ASP A 174 -1.81 13.24 19.21
CA ASP A 174 -2.12 14.60 19.70
C ASP A 174 -2.14 15.59 18.52
N ASP A 175 -2.95 16.64 18.61
CA ASP A 175 -3.11 17.67 17.57
C ASP A 175 -1.99 18.72 17.59
N LYS A 176 -1.20 18.79 18.68
CA LYS A 176 -0.11 19.76 18.83
C LYS A 176 1.25 19.12 18.60
N LEU A 177 2.00 19.68 17.66
CA LEU A 177 3.34 19.20 17.31
C LEU A 177 4.29 19.18 18.51
N ASP A 178 4.24 20.18 19.39
CA ASP A 178 5.13 20.24 20.57
C ASP A 178 4.89 19.05 21.53
N ASN A 179 3.64 18.63 21.69
CA ASN A 179 3.28 17.47 22.49
C ASN A 179 3.80 16.17 21.83
N VAL A 180 3.64 16.05 20.52
CA VAL A 180 4.14 14.92 19.73
C VAL A 180 5.67 14.83 19.80
N LEU A 181 6.38 15.96 19.72
CA LEU A 181 7.83 16.02 19.83
C LEU A 181 8.29 15.64 21.25
N ALA A 182 7.60 16.09 22.29
CA ALA A 182 7.85 15.67 23.66
C ALA A 182 7.71 14.15 23.81
N ALA A 183 6.62 13.54 23.33
CA ALA A 183 6.43 12.09 23.34
C ALA A 183 7.56 11.34 22.59
N ARG A 184 7.92 11.80 21.39
CA ARG A 184 9.01 11.22 20.59
C ARG A 184 10.36 11.29 21.30
N SER A 185 10.61 12.32 22.11
CA SER A 185 11.86 12.44 22.89
C SER A 185 12.05 11.33 23.92
N PHE A 186 10.98 10.63 24.32
CA PHE A 186 11.04 9.43 25.17
C PHE A 186 11.16 8.12 24.39
N GLY A 187 11.13 8.15 23.06
CA GLY A 187 11.14 6.95 22.20
C GLY A 187 9.76 6.44 21.79
N MET A 188 8.69 7.17 22.12
CA MET A 188 7.34 6.84 21.65
C MET A 188 7.17 7.03 20.14
N THR A 189 6.26 6.27 19.54
CA THR A 189 5.77 6.56 18.18
C THR A 189 4.72 7.67 18.25
N GLY A 190 5.14 8.92 18.08
CA GLY A 190 4.24 10.07 18.07
C GLY A 190 3.58 10.32 16.70
N ILE A 191 2.26 10.46 16.68
CA ILE A 191 1.43 10.77 15.51
C ILE A 191 0.79 12.15 15.73
N LEU A 192 1.01 13.08 14.81
CA LEU A 192 0.31 14.35 14.78
C LEU A 192 -1.09 14.12 14.21
N TYR A 193 -2.12 14.60 14.90
CA TYR A 193 -3.49 14.59 14.42
C TYR A 193 -3.72 15.77 13.49
N ASP A 194 -3.62 15.54 12.18
CA ASP A 194 -3.89 16.52 11.12
C ASP A 194 -5.29 16.31 10.51
N ASP A 195 -5.60 15.07 10.14
CA ASP A 195 -6.90 14.62 9.70
C ASP A 195 -7.16 13.17 10.16
N PHE A 196 -8.44 12.82 10.27
CA PHE A 196 -8.81 11.52 10.80
C PHE A 196 -8.33 10.37 9.90
N GLU A 197 -8.40 10.51 8.58
CA GLU A 197 -8.08 9.42 7.64
C GLU A 197 -6.59 9.06 7.71
N ASN A 198 -5.70 10.04 7.77
CA ASN A 198 -4.27 9.85 7.92
C ASN A 198 -3.92 9.21 9.27
N VAL A 199 -4.54 9.66 10.36
CA VAL A 199 -4.33 9.09 11.70
C VAL A 199 -4.85 7.65 11.77
N GLU A 200 -6.03 7.38 11.24
CA GLU A 200 -6.60 6.04 11.18
C GLU A 200 -5.67 5.11 10.38
N ARG A 201 -5.21 5.55 9.21
CA ARG A 201 -4.26 4.78 8.39
C ARG A 201 -2.98 4.47 9.16
N HIS A 202 -2.36 5.46 9.82
CA HIS A 202 -1.15 5.25 10.61
C HIS A 202 -1.38 4.27 11.77
N LEU A 203 -2.43 4.47 12.55
CA LEU A 203 -2.76 3.57 13.67
C LEU A 203 -3.01 2.15 13.16
N ARG A 204 -3.74 1.97 12.06
CA ARG A 204 -3.99 0.65 11.48
C ARG A 204 -2.71 -0.02 10.99
N ASN A 205 -1.81 0.73 10.34
CA ASN A 205 -0.54 0.22 9.80
C ASN A 205 0.44 -0.18 10.92
N LEU A 206 0.37 0.48 12.08
CA LEU A 206 1.17 0.14 13.25
C LEU A 206 0.56 -1.00 14.08
N CYS A 207 -0.77 -1.07 14.18
CA CYS A 207 -1.45 -1.94 15.13
C CYS A 207 -2.01 -3.23 14.52
N PHE A 208 -2.25 -3.31 13.22
CA PHE A 208 -2.82 -4.49 12.58
C PHE A 208 -1.85 -5.13 11.59
N ASP A 209 -1.98 -6.46 11.41
CA ASP A 209 -1.16 -7.19 10.45
C ASP A 209 -1.49 -6.76 9.02
N ALA A 210 -0.49 -6.17 8.34
CA ALA A 210 -0.65 -5.62 7.01
C ALA A 210 -1.07 -6.69 6.00
N LYS A 211 -0.53 -7.91 6.10
CA LYS A 211 -0.87 -9.02 5.21
C LYS A 211 -2.32 -9.46 5.41
N ALA A 212 -2.77 -9.64 6.65
CA ALA A 212 -4.14 -10.05 6.94
C ALA A 212 -5.16 -9.03 6.41
N ARG A 213 -4.89 -7.73 6.59
CA ARG A 213 -5.71 -6.65 6.00
C ARG A 213 -5.75 -6.72 4.48
N ALA A 214 -4.60 -6.94 3.85
CA ALA A 214 -4.49 -7.11 2.40
C ALA A 214 -5.28 -8.32 1.89
N GLU A 215 -5.23 -9.45 2.59
CA GLU A 215 -5.99 -10.64 2.22
C GLU A 215 -7.50 -10.42 2.32
N VAL A 216 -7.97 -9.63 3.30
CA VAL A 216 -9.38 -9.20 3.37
C VAL A 216 -9.74 -8.33 2.17
N PHE A 217 -8.94 -7.31 1.85
CA PHE A 217 -9.13 -6.47 0.67
C PHE A 217 -9.23 -7.31 -0.61
N MET A 218 -8.30 -8.26 -0.81
CA MET A 218 -8.28 -9.11 -2.00
C MET A 218 -9.55 -9.94 -2.13
N ARG A 219 -10.06 -10.51 -1.03
CA ARG A 219 -11.29 -11.33 -1.03
C ARG A 219 -12.56 -10.49 -1.23
N GLN A 220 -12.64 -9.31 -0.60
CA GLN A 220 -13.79 -8.40 -0.76
C GLN A 220 -13.92 -7.90 -2.20
N ASN A 221 -12.79 -7.78 -2.91
CA ASN A 221 -12.71 -7.34 -4.30
C ASN A 221 -12.50 -8.51 -5.29
N ALA A 222 -12.76 -9.75 -4.89
CA ALA A 222 -12.61 -10.92 -5.75
C ALA A 222 -13.37 -10.74 -7.08
N CYS A 223 -12.69 -11.05 -8.19
CA CYS A 223 -13.16 -10.87 -9.57
C CYS A 223 -13.46 -9.42 -10.00
N LYS A 224 -13.15 -8.42 -9.15
CA LYS A 224 -13.44 -6.99 -9.35
C LYS A 224 -12.19 -6.10 -9.32
N HIS A 225 -11.00 -6.69 -9.42
CA HIS A 225 -9.72 -5.97 -9.48
C HIS A 225 -9.52 -5.25 -10.83
N LEU A 226 -10.43 -4.36 -11.22
CA LEU A 226 -10.39 -3.66 -12.49
C LEU A 226 -9.22 -2.67 -12.55
N SER A 227 -8.70 -2.48 -13.77
CA SER A 227 -7.72 -1.43 -14.05
C SER A 227 -8.45 -0.11 -14.33
N TYR A 228 -7.79 1.03 -14.12
CA TYR A 228 -8.35 2.34 -14.46
C TYR A 228 -7.25 3.34 -14.83
N THR A 229 -7.62 4.35 -15.60
CA THR A 229 -6.67 5.34 -16.09
C THR A 229 -6.47 6.52 -15.15
N SER A 230 -5.38 7.26 -15.37
CA SER A 230 -5.14 8.58 -14.76
C SER A 230 -6.19 9.63 -15.12
N THR A 231 -7.10 9.32 -16.04
CA THR A 231 -8.25 10.16 -16.43
C THR A 231 -9.58 9.65 -15.85
N GLY A 232 -9.55 8.66 -14.95
CA GLY A 232 -10.74 8.14 -14.26
C GLY A 232 -11.56 7.13 -15.06
N VAL A 233 -11.04 6.59 -16.17
CA VAL A 233 -11.76 5.61 -16.99
C VAL A 233 -11.40 4.21 -16.54
N THR A 234 -12.40 3.41 -16.18
CA THR A 234 -12.23 1.98 -15.87
C THR A 234 -11.93 1.21 -17.15
N ILE A 235 -11.04 0.22 -17.08
CA ILE A 235 -10.61 -0.63 -18.19
C ILE A 235 -10.77 -2.11 -17.82
N HIS A 236 -11.36 -2.88 -18.73
CA HIS A 236 -11.48 -4.33 -18.63
C HIS A 236 -10.37 -4.99 -19.42
N GLU A 237 -9.30 -5.37 -18.72
CA GLU A 237 -8.13 -6.01 -19.34
C GLU A 237 -7.79 -7.36 -18.70
N ASN A 238 -7.02 -8.18 -19.42
CA ASN A 238 -6.60 -9.53 -19.04
C ASN A 238 -5.24 -9.54 -18.34
N PHE A 239 -4.38 -8.57 -18.62
CA PHE A 239 -2.97 -8.55 -18.24
C PHE A 239 -2.77 -8.52 -16.72
N ALA A 240 -3.30 -7.52 -16.02
CA ALA A 240 -3.18 -7.46 -14.56
C ALA A 240 -3.94 -8.59 -13.87
N GLN A 241 -5.04 -9.08 -14.44
CA GLN A 241 -5.75 -10.25 -13.92
C GLN A 241 -4.85 -11.50 -13.92
N LEU A 242 -4.12 -11.74 -15.01
CA LEU A 242 -3.18 -12.86 -15.11
C LEU A 242 -1.98 -12.69 -14.16
N LEU A 243 -1.55 -11.46 -13.91
CA LEU A 243 -0.47 -11.18 -12.95
C LEU A 243 -0.93 -11.32 -11.50
N ILE A 244 -2.17 -10.93 -11.17
CA ILE A 244 -2.78 -11.21 -9.86
C ILE A 244 -2.88 -12.72 -9.68
N LEU A 245 -3.33 -13.47 -10.69
CA LEU A 245 -3.41 -14.94 -10.63
C LEU A 245 -2.04 -15.56 -10.34
N GLU A 246 -1.00 -15.09 -11.00
CA GLU A 246 0.36 -15.56 -10.74
C GLU A 246 0.82 -15.21 -9.33
N ALA A 247 0.60 -13.97 -8.89
CA ALA A 247 1.06 -13.48 -7.59
C ALA A 247 0.35 -14.17 -6.42
N THR A 248 -0.93 -14.51 -6.56
CA THR A 248 -1.75 -15.09 -5.49
C THR A 248 -1.90 -16.61 -5.57
N HIS A 249 -1.74 -17.17 -6.78
CA HIS A 249 -2.11 -18.55 -7.11
C HIS A 249 -3.58 -18.90 -6.82
N ASP A 250 -4.45 -17.88 -6.75
CA ASP A 250 -5.87 -18.05 -6.42
C ASP A 250 -6.75 -17.61 -7.60
N PRO A 251 -7.32 -18.56 -8.37
CA PRO A 251 -8.18 -18.24 -9.49
C PRO A 251 -9.52 -17.63 -9.08
N THR A 252 -9.91 -17.72 -7.81
CA THR A 252 -11.17 -17.12 -7.31
C THR A 252 -11.09 -15.61 -7.18
N LEU A 253 -9.89 -15.03 -7.24
CA LEU A 253 -9.68 -13.59 -7.12
C LEU A 253 -9.77 -12.85 -8.45
N VAL A 254 -9.68 -13.53 -9.59
CA VAL A 254 -9.44 -12.90 -10.90
C VAL A 254 -10.54 -13.20 -11.89
N ASN A 255 -10.70 -12.31 -12.87
CA ASN A 255 -11.64 -12.50 -13.96
C ASN A 255 -10.97 -12.12 -15.29
N TYR A 256 -10.54 -13.11 -16.07
CA TYR A 256 -9.90 -12.91 -17.37
C TYR A 256 -10.51 -13.82 -18.44
N THR A 257 -10.41 -13.40 -19.71
CA THR A 257 -10.86 -14.18 -20.87
C THR A 257 -9.87 -15.30 -21.17
N LYS A 258 -10.36 -16.53 -21.31
CA LYS A 258 -9.57 -17.68 -21.73
C LYS A 258 -9.53 -17.78 -23.25
N TYR A 259 -8.32 -17.85 -23.81
CA TYR A 259 -8.09 -17.98 -25.26
C TYR A 259 -7.51 -19.35 -25.62
N ASP A 260 -7.98 -19.90 -26.74
CA ASP A 260 -7.38 -21.07 -27.43
C ASP A 260 -6.53 -20.58 -28.63
N GLY A 261 -5.63 -19.63 -28.35
CA GLY A 261 -4.82 -18.89 -29.32
C GLY A 261 -4.14 -17.66 -28.69
N PRO A 262 -3.71 -16.67 -29.49
CA PRO A 262 -3.19 -15.40 -28.97
C PRO A 262 -4.18 -14.71 -28.03
N PHE A 263 -3.65 -14.04 -27.01
CA PHE A 263 -4.45 -13.28 -26.03
C PHE A 263 -4.53 -11.81 -26.46
N ASN A 264 -5.64 -11.18 -26.10
CA ASN A 264 -5.82 -9.74 -26.20
C ASN A 264 -5.60 -9.09 -24.85
N PHE A 265 -5.00 -7.89 -24.82
CA PHE A 265 -4.97 -7.06 -23.63
C PHE A 265 -6.38 -6.78 -23.08
N PHE A 266 -7.33 -6.38 -23.92
CA PHE A 266 -8.70 -6.06 -23.50
C PHE A 266 -9.62 -7.28 -23.46
N ARG A 267 -10.60 -7.24 -22.56
CA ARG A 267 -11.73 -8.17 -22.49
C ARG A 267 -12.89 -7.62 -23.31
N GLY A 268 -12.83 -7.84 -24.62
CA GLY A 268 -13.82 -7.33 -25.57
C GLY A 268 -13.21 -6.26 -26.48
N GLU A 269 -13.91 -5.14 -26.63
CA GLU A 269 -13.45 -4.03 -27.47
C GLU A 269 -12.31 -3.24 -26.80
N GLY A 270 -11.50 -2.57 -27.62
CA GLY A 270 -10.46 -1.67 -27.14
C GLY A 270 -11.05 -0.44 -26.46
N GLU A 271 -10.63 -0.19 -25.23
CA GLU A 271 -11.06 0.97 -24.44
C GLU A 271 -10.02 2.09 -24.55
N LEU A 272 -10.44 3.35 -24.79
CA LEU A 272 -9.54 4.49 -25.08
C LEU A 272 -8.55 4.26 -26.25
N THR A 273 -8.93 3.39 -27.18
CA THR A 273 -8.13 3.04 -28.37
C THR A 273 -9.04 2.56 -29.51
N THR A 274 -8.47 1.99 -30.57
CA THR A 274 -9.25 1.38 -31.67
C THR A 274 -10.11 0.22 -31.15
N SER A 275 -11.42 0.24 -31.43
CA SER A 275 -12.38 -0.77 -30.95
C SER A 275 -11.96 -2.21 -31.32
N ALA A 276 -11.52 -2.43 -32.56
CA ALA A 276 -10.86 -3.66 -32.99
C ALA A 276 -9.38 -3.66 -32.58
N PHE A 277 -9.11 -3.79 -31.29
CA PHE A 277 -7.74 -3.85 -30.78
C PHE A 277 -7.12 -5.24 -31.05
N PRO A 278 -5.90 -5.32 -31.64
CA PRO A 278 -5.30 -6.61 -31.97
C PRO A 278 -4.83 -7.36 -30.72
N CYS A 279 -4.74 -8.68 -30.82
CA CYS A 279 -3.99 -9.47 -29.85
C CYS A 279 -2.53 -9.02 -29.80
N ASP A 280 -1.88 -9.19 -28.66
CA ASP A 280 -0.51 -8.76 -28.44
C ASP A 280 0.33 -9.88 -27.84
N VAL A 281 1.63 -9.89 -28.17
CA VAL A 281 2.57 -10.92 -27.73
C VAL A 281 2.86 -10.84 -26.24
N ASP A 282 2.58 -9.70 -25.60
CA ASP A 282 2.86 -9.46 -24.18
C ASP A 282 1.86 -10.21 -23.29
N THR A 283 0.57 -9.88 -23.46
CA THR A 283 -0.56 -10.56 -22.83
C THR A 283 -0.60 -12.03 -23.21
N THR A 284 -0.23 -12.37 -24.45
CA THR A 284 -0.11 -13.77 -24.87
C THR A 284 0.97 -14.51 -24.08
N SER A 285 2.14 -13.90 -23.89
CA SER A 285 3.25 -14.51 -23.15
C SER A 285 2.90 -14.70 -21.68
N ILE A 286 2.28 -13.71 -21.04
CA ILE A 286 1.79 -13.82 -19.67
C ILE A 286 0.66 -14.85 -19.56
N GLY A 287 -0.32 -14.82 -20.47
CA GLY A 287 -1.44 -15.76 -20.52
C GLY A 287 -0.96 -17.21 -20.55
N ILE A 288 -0.06 -17.55 -21.48
CA ILE A 288 0.46 -18.91 -21.64
C ILE A 288 1.39 -19.32 -20.50
N THR A 289 2.10 -18.39 -19.87
CA THR A 289 3.00 -18.72 -18.76
C THR A 289 2.27 -18.86 -17.43
N CYS A 290 1.15 -18.17 -17.23
CA CYS A 290 0.38 -18.15 -15.98
C CYS A 290 -0.83 -19.11 -15.96
N SER A 291 -1.34 -19.53 -17.13
CA SER A 291 -2.52 -20.41 -17.24
C SER A 291 -2.20 -21.76 -17.89
N ASP A 292 -2.97 -22.80 -17.54
CA ASP A 292 -2.75 -24.18 -18.01
C ASP A 292 -3.82 -24.66 -19.00
N HIS A 293 -4.72 -23.78 -19.48
CA HIS A 293 -5.86 -24.21 -20.31
C HIS A 293 -5.52 -24.41 -21.79
N MET A 294 -4.38 -23.91 -22.27
CA MET A 294 -3.95 -24.06 -23.66
C MET A 294 -3.23 -25.38 -23.90
N SER A 295 -3.62 -26.11 -24.95
CA SER A 295 -2.96 -27.37 -25.28
C SER A 295 -1.50 -27.16 -25.73
N PRO A 296 -0.61 -28.17 -25.57
CA PRO A 296 0.76 -28.10 -26.05
C PRO A 296 0.89 -27.76 -27.55
N GLU A 297 -0.01 -28.30 -28.37
CA GLU A 297 -0.05 -28.10 -29.83
C GLU A 297 -0.38 -26.64 -30.14
N LYS A 298 -1.46 -26.12 -29.55
CA LYS A 298 -1.89 -24.73 -29.75
C LYS A 298 -0.83 -23.75 -29.25
N ARG A 299 -0.21 -24.04 -28.10
CA ARG A 299 0.91 -23.24 -27.58
C ARG A 299 2.06 -23.16 -28.58
N ASN A 300 2.47 -24.30 -29.16
CA ASN A 300 3.56 -24.33 -30.13
C ASN A 300 3.20 -23.53 -31.39
N GLU A 301 1.96 -23.63 -31.88
CA GLU A 301 1.44 -22.84 -33.00
C GLU A 301 1.52 -21.33 -32.71
N VAL A 302 1.11 -20.89 -31.52
CA VAL A 302 1.19 -19.47 -31.11
C VAL A 302 2.64 -19.01 -31.01
N MET A 303 3.53 -19.82 -30.45
CA MET A 303 4.97 -19.50 -30.40
C MET A 303 5.60 -19.42 -31.79
N ASP A 304 5.19 -20.28 -32.73
CA ASP A 304 5.62 -20.20 -34.12
C ASP A 304 5.12 -18.91 -34.79
N ALA A 305 3.89 -18.50 -34.51
CA ALA A 305 3.35 -17.23 -34.97
C ALA A 305 4.15 -16.03 -34.42
N ILE A 306 4.54 -16.03 -33.14
CA ILE A 306 5.41 -14.99 -32.56
C ILE A 306 6.75 -14.89 -33.30
N LEU A 307 7.32 -16.01 -33.75
CA LEU A 307 8.56 -15.99 -34.55
C LEU A 307 8.38 -15.34 -35.93
N GLN A 308 7.17 -15.36 -36.49
CA GLN A 308 6.86 -14.68 -37.76
C GLN A 308 6.65 -13.17 -37.58
N LEU A 309 6.43 -12.69 -36.35
CA LEU A 309 6.25 -11.26 -36.05
C LEU A 309 7.57 -10.50 -35.86
N ARG A 310 8.72 -11.15 -36.04
CA ARG A 310 10.02 -10.48 -35.90
C ARG A 310 10.24 -9.43 -36.98
N ASN A 311 10.81 -8.30 -36.59
CA ASN A 311 11.31 -7.30 -37.54
C ASN A 311 12.62 -7.77 -38.22
N ALA A 312 13.21 -6.91 -39.06
CA ALA A 312 14.47 -7.20 -39.76
C ALA A 312 15.65 -7.50 -38.80
N ASP A 313 15.62 -6.98 -37.58
CA ASP A 313 16.64 -7.19 -36.55
C ASP A 313 16.40 -8.48 -35.74
N GLY A 314 15.34 -9.24 -36.04
CA GLY A 314 15.00 -10.46 -35.32
C GLY A 314 14.28 -10.20 -33.98
N ILE A 315 13.77 -9.00 -33.75
CA ILE A 315 13.05 -8.61 -32.53
C ILE A 315 11.54 -8.81 -32.71
N PRO A 316 10.86 -9.59 -31.86
CA PRO A 316 9.40 -9.76 -31.91
C PRO A 316 8.67 -8.43 -31.77
N GLN A 317 7.73 -8.16 -32.68
CA GLN A 317 6.86 -6.99 -32.58
C GLN A 317 5.71 -7.23 -31.59
N VAL A 318 5.22 -6.16 -30.97
CA VAL A 318 4.24 -6.21 -29.86
C VAL A 318 2.90 -6.79 -30.30
N TYR A 319 2.40 -6.40 -31.46
CA TYR A 319 1.06 -6.79 -31.90
C TYR A 319 1.10 -7.96 -32.87
N PHE A 320 0.09 -8.82 -32.81
CA PHE A 320 -0.28 -9.72 -33.89
C PHE A 320 -0.90 -8.93 -35.05
N ASP A 321 -0.25 -7.86 -35.48
CA ASP A 321 -0.63 -6.96 -36.57
C ASP A 321 0.66 -6.31 -37.10
N THR A 322 1.13 -6.80 -38.25
CA THR A 322 2.39 -6.34 -38.87
C THR A 322 2.32 -4.89 -39.36
N SER A 323 1.13 -4.29 -39.46
CA SER A 323 0.98 -2.86 -39.76
C SER A 323 1.30 -1.94 -38.58
N ARG A 324 1.49 -2.52 -37.38
CA ARG A 324 1.80 -1.78 -36.13
C ARG A 324 3.21 -2.13 -35.63
N PRO A 325 4.29 -1.66 -36.29
CA PRO A 325 5.65 -2.04 -35.93
C PRO A 325 6.09 -1.35 -34.65
N ARG A 326 5.90 -2.04 -33.53
CA ARG A 326 6.29 -1.58 -32.19
C ARG A 326 7.10 -2.68 -31.53
N ILE A 327 8.14 -2.27 -30.80
CA ILE A 327 8.95 -3.12 -29.94
C ILE A 327 9.02 -2.47 -28.57
N ASP A 328 9.20 -3.28 -27.54
CA ASP A 328 9.37 -2.84 -26.16
C ASP A 328 10.21 -3.88 -25.40
N PRO A 329 11.17 -3.45 -24.57
CA PRO A 329 12.07 -4.39 -23.92
C PRO A 329 11.40 -5.24 -22.83
N VAL A 330 10.36 -4.75 -22.15
CA VAL A 330 9.61 -5.56 -21.18
C VAL A 330 8.81 -6.64 -21.90
N VAL A 331 8.15 -6.27 -23.00
CA VAL A 331 7.45 -7.23 -23.87
C VAL A 331 8.42 -8.32 -24.35
N CYS A 332 9.63 -7.94 -24.75
CA CYS A 332 10.67 -8.88 -25.14
C CYS A 332 11.10 -9.82 -24.00
N VAL A 333 11.21 -9.32 -22.76
CA VAL A 333 11.47 -10.15 -21.59
C VAL A 333 10.35 -11.16 -21.35
N ASN A 334 9.09 -10.78 -21.53
CA ASN A 334 7.94 -11.68 -21.39
C ASN A 334 7.92 -12.77 -22.47
N VAL A 335 8.22 -12.39 -23.72
CA VAL A 335 8.38 -13.36 -24.82
C VAL A 335 9.55 -14.31 -24.55
N LEU A 336 10.71 -13.81 -24.11
CA LEU A 336 11.83 -14.66 -23.71
C LEU A 336 11.43 -15.61 -22.57
N THR A 337 10.71 -15.12 -21.56
CA THR A 337 10.23 -15.95 -20.44
C THR A 337 9.36 -17.11 -20.94
N LEU A 338 8.42 -16.84 -21.85
CA LEU A 338 7.63 -17.87 -22.51
C LEU A 338 8.52 -18.89 -23.24
N PHE A 339 9.44 -18.42 -24.08
CA PHE A 339 10.27 -19.29 -24.90
C PHE A 339 11.24 -20.14 -24.07
N TYR A 340 11.88 -19.57 -23.04
CA TYR A 340 12.75 -20.33 -22.15
C TYR A 340 11.97 -21.34 -21.29
N LYS A 341 10.77 -20.99 -20.80
CA LYS A 341 9.90 -21.91 -20.04
C LYS A 341 9.59 -23.20 -20.82
N TYR A 342 9.47 -23.11 -22.14
CA TYR A 342 9.17 -24.25 -23.01
C TYR A 342 10.37 -24.72 -23.87
N GLY A 343 11.61 -24.40 -23.46
CA GLY A 343 12.83 -24.95 -24.07
C GLY A 343 13.18 -24.40 -25.46
N ARG A 344 12.56 -23.29 -25.87
CA ARG A 344 12.70 -22.67 -27.19
C ARG A 344 13.51 -21.37 -27.18
N GLY A 345 14.06 -20.96 -26.04
CA GLY A 345 14.77 -19.68 -25.86
C GLY A 345 15.85 -19.35 -26.90
N LYS A 346 16.57 -20.37 -27.41
CA LYS A 346 17.63 -20.20 -28.42
C LYS A 346 17.13 -19.64 -29.76
N GLN A 347 15.84 -19.76 -30.06
CA GLN A 347 15.25 -19.23 -31.30
C GLN A 347 15.12 -17.70 -31.31
N LEU A 348 15.35 -17.04 -30.18
CA LEU A 348 15.23 -15.61 -29.97
C LEU A 348 16.57 -14.96 -29.56
N LYS A 349 17.67 -15.39 -30.20
CA LYS A 349 19.02 -14.91 -29.88
C LYS A 349 19.16 -13.38 -29.93
N GLN A 350 18.71 -12.75 -31.01
CA GLN A 350 18.81 -11.30 -31.19
C GLN A 350 17.98 -10.53 -30.15
N CYS A 351 16.78 -11.02 -29.85
CA CYS A 351 15.93 -10.47 -28.80
C CYS A 351 16.61 -10.55 -27.41
N TYR A 352 17.25 -11.68 -27.10
CA TYR A 352 18.04 -11.83 -25.89
C TYR A 352 19.21 -10.84 -25.82
N GLU A 353 19.98 -10.67 -26.91
CA GLU A 353 21.12 -9.75 -26.97
C GLU A 353 20.68 -8.28 -26.79
N TRP A 354 19.50 -7.92 -27.31
CA TRP A 354 18.92 -6.61 -27.08
C TRP A 354 18.49 -6.39 -25.62
N VAL A 355 17.79 -7.36 -25.00
CA VAL A 355 17.41 -7.31 -23.58
C VAL A 355 18.65 -7.23 -22.67
N GLU A 356 19.73 -7.95 -22.98
CA GLU A 356 21.00 -7.83 -22.28
C GLU A 356 21.58 -6.41 -22.40
N SER A 357 21.52 -5.81 -23.58
CA SER A 357 21.98 -4.43 -23.80
C SER A 357 21.14 -3.43 -23.00
N VAL A 358 19.82 -3.59 -22.96
CA VAL A 358 18.91 -2.74 -22.16
C VAL A 358 19.27 -2.79 -20.68
N LEU A 359 19.57 -3.97 -20.14
CA LEU A 359 20.03 -4.11 -18.76
C LEU A 359 21.40 -3.44 -18.55
N ARG A 360 22.39 -3.76 -19.40
CA ARG A 360 23.77 -3.26 -19.29
C ARG A 360 23.86 -1.74 -19.33
N TYR A 361 23.07 -1.11 -20.19
CA TYR A 361 23.09 0.34 -20.39
C TYR A 361 21.97 1.06 -19.64
N ARG A 362 21.23 0.35 -18.77
CA ARG A 362 20.14 0.91 -17.95
C ARG A 362 19.10 1.67 -18.78
N ALA A 363 18.81 1.20 -19.99
CA ALA A 363 17.89 1.86 -20.91
C ALA A 363 16.43 1.88 -20.41
N PHE A 364 16.13 1.16 -19.32
CA PHE A 364 14.84 1.12 -18.65
C PHE A 364 14.66 2.16 -17.53
N ASN A 365 15.68 2.98 -17.23
CA ASN A 365 15.71 3.86 -16.05
C ASN A 365 14.59 4.91 -15.97
N GLU A 366 13.94 5.22 -17.09
CA GLU A 366 12.80 6.14 -17.21
C GLU A 366 11.49 5.41 -17.57
N GLY A 367 11.45 4.10 -17.34
CA GLY A 367 10.40 3.23 -17.85
C GLY A 367 10.65 2.86 -19.31
N THR A 368 9.59 2.44 -19.99
CA THR A 368 9.62 1.99 -21.38
C THR A 368 8.43 2.57 -22.14
N ARG A 369 8.16 2.10 -23.36
CA ARG A 369 7.05 2.63 -24.15
C ARG A 369 5.71 2.35 -23.48
N TYR A 370 5.55 1.15 -22.93
CA TYR A 370 4.29 0.68 -22.35
C TYR A 370 4.33 0.57 -20.83
N TYR A 371 5.49 0.49 -20.20
CA TYR A 371 5.61 0.38 -18.75
C TYR A 371 6.14 1.66 -18.14
N GLU A 372 5.44 2.16 -17.12
CA GLU A 372 5.79 3.43 -16.47
C GLU A 372 6.94 3.27 -15.46
N PRO A 373 6.89 2.35 -14.48
CA PRO A 373 7.95 2.26 -13.49
C PRO A 373 9.16 1.52 -14.07
N PRO A 374 10.39 2.04 -13.89
CA PRO A 374 11.63 1.34 -14.25
C PRO A 374 11.72 -0.06 -13.64
N GLU A 375 11.15 -0.24 -12.45
CA GLU A 375 11.08 -1.50 -11.70
C GLU A 375 10.38 -2.62 -12.48
N ALA A 376 9.48 -2.29 -13.42
CA ALA A 376 8.80 -3.28 -14.24
C ALA A 376 9.80 -4.14 -15.04
N PHE A 377 10.84 -3.52 -15.63
CA PHE A 377 11.84 -4.26 -16.40
C PHE A 377 12.60 -5.27 -15.54
N LEU A 378 13.06 -4.84 -14.36
CA LEU A 378 13.76 -5.72 -13.41
C LEU A 378 12.82 -6.81 -12.88
N PHE A 379 11.57 -6.47 -12.58
CA PHE A 379 10.56 -7.43 -12.13
C PHE A 379 10.34 -8.54 -13.16
N PHE A 380 10.07 -8.21 -14.42
CA PHE A 380 9.90 -9.23 -15.46
C PHE A 380 11.19 -9.97 -15.78
N LEU A 381 12.35 -9.33 -15.69
CA LEU A 381 13.64 -9.99 -15.90
C LEU A 381 13.90 -11.06 -14.83
N SER A 382 13.51 -10.79 -13.58
CA SER A 382 13.59 -11.80 -12.52
C SER A 382 12.66 -13.00 -12.78
N ARG A 383 11.54 -12.81 -13.47
CA ARG A 383 10.68 -13.93 -13.92
C ARG A 383 11.37 -14.78 -14.99
N LEU A 384 12.07 -14.17 -15.94
CA LEU A 384 12.89 -14.89 -16.92
C LEU A 384 13.95 -15.75 -16.21
N PHE A 385 14.61 -15.20 -15.19
CA PHE A 385 15.63 -15.92 -14.42
C PHE A 385 15.11 -17.19 -13.73
N LEU A 386 13.84 -17.22 -13.33
CA LEU A 386 13.22 -18.41 -12.73
C LEU A 386 13.13 -19.61 -13.69
N VAL A 387 13.06 -19.36 -15.00
CA VAL A 387 12.96 -20.41 -16.04
C VAL A 387 14.20 -20.54 -16.90
N ALA A 388 15.16 -19.63 -16.75
CA ALA A 388 16.40 -19.62 -17.51
C ALA A 388 17.62 -19.45 -16.57
N PRO A 389 18.05 -20.51 -15.86
CA PRO A 389 19.18 -20.44 -14.94
C PRO A 389 20.49 -20.00 -15.59
N ASP A 390 20.73 -20.37 -16.85
CA ASP A 390 21.92 -19.93 -17.60
C ASP A 390 21.90 -18.43 -17.89
N VAL A 391 20.72 -17.88 -18.18
CA VAL A 391 20.52 -16.44 -18.36
C VAL A 391 20.74 -15.72 -17.03
N HIS A 392 20.20 -16.25 -15.93
CA HIS A 392 20.45 -15.72 -14.59
C HIS A 392 21.94 -15.74 -14.23
N LYS A 393 22.65 -16.83 -14.51
CA LYS A 393 24.10 -16.92 -14.26
C LYS A 393 24.89 -15.82 -14.98
N ARG A 394 24.48 -15.46 -16.20
CA ARG A 394 25.16 -14.44 -17.02
C ARG A 394 24.77 -13.01 -16.64
N LEU A 395 23.49 -12.74 -16.41
CA LEU A 395 22.96 -11.38 -16.20
C LEU A 395 22.72 -11.02 -14.73
N GLY A 396 22.71 -12.00 -13.83
CA GLY A 396 22.44 -11.85 -12.40
C GLY A 396 23.34 -10.83 -11.69
N PRO A 397 24.67 -10.80 -11.93
CA PRO A 397 25.53 -9.78 -11.34
C PRO A 397 25.12 -8.34 -11.71
N ILE A 398 24.78 -8.11 -12.97
CA ILE A 398 24.37 -6.80 -13.50
C ILE A 398 22.97 -6.45 -12.99
N PHE A 399 22.06 -7.42 -12.95
CA PHE A 399 20.75 -7.27 -12.34
C PHE A 399 20.84 -6.83 -10.87
N ALA A 400 21.72 -7.45 -10.08
CA ALA A 400 21.94 -7.09 -8.69
C ALA A 400 22.53 -5.68 -8.55
N GLU A 401 23.43 -5.26 -9.44
CA GLU A 401 23.93 -3.88 -9.53
C GLU A 401 22.78 -2.90 -9.76
N CYS A 402 21.94 -3.14 -10.78
CA CYS A 402 20.76 -2.32 -11.04
C CYS A 402 19.80 -2.28 -9.84
N CYS A 403 19.57 -3.39 -9.15
CA CYS A 403 18.72 -3.39 -7.95
C CYS A 403 19.28 -2.48 -6.85
N ARG A 404 20.61 -2.47 -6.63
CA ARG A 404 21.25 -1.56 -5.66
C ARG A 404 21.14 -0.10 -6.08
N GLU A 405 21.30 0.20 -7.37
CA GLU A 405 21.13 1.56 -7.91
C GLU A 405 19.70 2.10 -7.71
N ARG A 406 18.70 1.21 -7.69
CA ARG A 406 17.28 1.59 -7.53
C ARG A 406 16.81 1.69 -6.09
N LEU A 407 17.54 1.15 -5.11
CA LEU A 407 17.15 1.19 -3.69
C LEU A 407 16.97 2.62 -3.19
N GLY A 408 15.86 2.88 -2.47
CA GLY A 408 15.57 4.19 -1.91
C GLY A 408 15.11 5.24 -2.93
N MET A 409 15.05 4.93 -4.23
CA MET A 409 14.50 5.84 -5.23
C MET A 409 12.99 6.05 -5.00
N LYS A 410 12.49 7.26 -5.28
CA LYS A 410 11.04 7.53 -5.21
C LYS A 410 10.27 6.57 -6.12
N GLY A 411 9.12 6.11 -5.65
CA GLY A 411 8.23 5.22 -6.40
C GLY A 411 6.89 5.08 -5.68
N ASP A 412 5.85 4.72 -6.42
CA ASP A 412 4.56 4.36 -5.83
C ASP A 412 4.63 2.98 -5.14
N ALA A 413 3.49 2.54 -4.60
CA ALA A 413 3.41 1.26 -3.90
C ALA A 413 3.78 0.06 -4.78
N LEU A 414 3.47 0.11 -6.09
CA LEU A 414 3.77 -0.98 -7.02
C LEU A 414 5.26 -1.03 -7.33
N ALA A 415 5.89 0.11 -7.61
CA ALA A 415 7.32 0.22 -7.82
C ALA A 415 8.09 -0.27 -6.58
N LEU A 416 7.68 0.14 -5.37
CA LEU A 416 8.26 -0.33 -4.12
C LEU A 416 8.11 -1.85 -3.95
N ALA A 417 6.93 -2.41 -4.22
CA ALA A 417 6.71 -3.86 -4.12
C ALA A 417 7.59 -4.64 -5.11
N MET A 418 7.66 -4.19 -6.37
CA MET A 418 8.52 -4.80 -7.39
C MET A 418 10.01 -4.72 -6.99
N ARG A 419 10.46 -3.56 -6.49
CA ARG A 419 11.84 -3.34 -6.06
C ARG A 419 12.22 -4.21 -4.88
N VAL A 420 11.38 -4.30 -3.85
CA VAL A 420 11.60 -5.19 -2.70
C VAL A 420 11.69 -6.64 -3.17
N LEU A 421 10.79 -7.09 -4.06
CA LEU A 421 10.84 -8.45 -4.61
C LEU A 421 12.13 -8.72 -5.39
N CYS A 422 12.58 -7.77 -6.23
CA CYS A 422 13.81 -7.89 -6.99
C CYS A 422 15.06 -7.91 -6.09
N CYS A 423 15.10 -7.03 -5.08
CA CYS A 423 16.19 -6.99 -4.11
C CYS A 423 16.26 -8.29 -3.30
N ASN A 424 15.12 -8.79 -2.81
CA ASN A 424 15.05 -10.07 -2.12
C ASN A 424 15.54 -11.22 -3.02
N PHE A 425 15.16 -11.23 -4.30
CA PHE A 425 15.65 -12.21 -5.27
C PHE A 425 17.18 -12.14 -5.46
N ALA A 426 17.75 -10.93 -5.46
CA ALA A 426 19.19 -10.69 -5.58
C ALA A 426 19.97 -10.84 -4.25
N GLY A 427 19.31 -11.15 -3.13
CA GLY A 427 19.94 -11.22 -1.80
C GLY A 427 20.39 -9.86 -1.25
N ILE A 428 19.67 -8.79 -1.60
CA ILE A 428 19.92 -7.41 -1.17
C ILE A 428 18.89 -7.02 -0.12
N ASP A 429 19.34 -6.40 0.98
CA ASP A 429 18.45 -5.88 2.02
C ASP A 429 17.69 -4.64 1.53
N ALA A 430 16.36 -4.76 1.45
CA ALA A 430 15.43 -3.70 1.07
C ALA A 430 14.52 -3.28 2.24
N SER A 431 14.98 -3.41 3.49
CA SER A 431 14.18 -3.09 4.69
C SER A 431 13.62 -1.67 4.69
N GLY A 432 14.38 -0.68 4.19
CA GLY A 432 13.91 0.70 4.05
C GLY A 432 12.69 0.83 3.15
N ASP A 433 12.78 0.27 1.94
CA ASP A 433 11.67 0.27 0.97
C ASP A 433 10.48 -0.55 1.45
N LEU A 434 10.72 -1.66 2.17
CA LEU A 434 9.66 -2.46 2.77
C LEU A 434 8.92 -1.69 3.88
N MET A 435 9.64 -0.90 4.68
CA MET A 435 9.01 -0.01 5.67
C MET A 435 8.16 1.07 5.00
N MET A 436 8.68 1.70 3.94
CA MET A 436 7.94 2.68 3.14
C MET A 436 6.68 2.05 2.55
N LEU A 437 6.81 0.88 1.91
CA LEU A 437 5.68 0.13 1.37
C LEU A 437 4.62 -0.15 2.45
N ARG A 438 5.01 -0.64 3.63
CA ARG A 438 4.07 -0.90 4.74
C ARG A 438 3.34 0.37 5.20
N SER A 439 4.01 1.52 5.21
CA SER A 439 3.36 2.79 5.59
C SER A 439 2.31 3.28 4.59
N MET A 440 2.38 2.84 3.34
CA MET A 440 1.46 3.24 2.27
C MET A 440 0.14 2.45 2.25
N GLN A 441 -0.06 1.42 3.07
CA GLN A 441 -1.30 0.63 3.07
C GLN A 441 -2.50 1.50 3.46
N ASP A 442 -3.58 1.45 2.69
CA ASP A 442 -4.81 2.21 2.92
C ASP A 442 -5.69 1.58 4.01
N ILE A 443 -6.66 2.35 4.52
CA ILE A 443 -7.59 1.93 5.58
C ILE A 443 -8.34 0.64 5.20
N ASP A 444 -8.73 0.50 3.93
CA ASP A 444 -9.43 -0.67 3.39
C ASP A 444 -8.55 -1.95 3.32
N GLY A 445 -7.25 -1.83 3.62
CA GLY A 445 -6.28 -2.91 3.60
C GLY A 445 -5.59 -3.12 2.25
N GLY A 446 -6.02 -2.43 1.19
CA GLY A 446 -5.33 -2.39 -0.09
C GLY A 446 -4.12 -1.45 -0.07
N TRP A 447 -3.41 -1.38 -1.19
CA TRP A 447 -2.44 -0.33 -1.45
C TRP A 447 -2.98 0.68 -2.46
N PRO A 448 -2.46 1.93 -2.44
CA PRO A 448 -2.80 2.95 -3.41
C PRO A 448 -2.52 2.53 -4.85
N ASP A 449 -2.97 3.38 -5.78
CA ASP A 449 -2.74 3.24 -7.21
C ASP A 449 -1.29 2.88 -7.52
N GLY A 450 -1.10 1.78 -8.25
CA GLY A 450 0.17 1.41 -8.84
C GLY A 450 0.13 1.68 -10.33
N TRP A 451 0.75 2.77 -10.77
CA TRP A 451 0.75 3.19 -12.16
C TRP A 451 1.70 2.29 -12.94
N PHE A 452 1.13 1.24 -13.53
CA PHE A 452 1.94 0.13 -14.05
C PHE A 452 2.31 0.31 -15.51
N TYR A 453 1.30 0.55 -16.35
CA TYR A 453 1.47 0.70 -17.79
C TYR A 453 0.83 1.99 -18.30
N LYS A 454 1.21 2.39 -19.51
CA LYS A 454 0.74 3.60 -20.18
C LYS A 454 0.41 3.35 -21.64
N TYR A 455 -0.55 4.11 -22.15
CA TYR A 455 -0.83 4.14 -23.57
C TYR A 455 0.35 4.78 -24.31
N GLY A 456 1.07 4.00 -25.11
CA GLY A 456 2.24 4.47 -25.87
C GLY A 456 1.95 5.52 -26.95
N SER A 457 0.70 5.97 -27.12
CA SER A 457 0.29 7.05 -28.03
C SER A 457 0.15 8.41 -27.34
N ASN A 458 -0.34 8.45 -26.11
CA ASN A 458 -0.69 9.70 -25.40
C ASN A 458 -0.19 9.75 -23.94
N GLY A 459 0.47 8.69 -23.44
CA GLY A 459 1.04 8.63 -22.11
C GLY A 459 0.02 8.48 -20.98
N VAL A 460 -1.27 8.26 -21.27
CA VAL A 460 -2.28 8.02 -20.22
C VAL A 460 -1.90 6.78 -19.43
N LEU A 461 -1.72 6.95 -18.12
CA LEU A 461 -1.31 5.89 -17.20
C LEU A 461 -2.50 5.01 -16.85
N ILE A 462 -2.24 3.76 -16.52
CA ILE A 462 -3.23 2.78 -16.09
C ILE A 462 -2.73 2.11 -14.80
N ALA A 463 -3.56 2.15 -13.77
CA ALA A 463 -3.31 1.56 -12.47
C ALA A 463 -4.19 0.32 -12.22
N ASN A 464 -3.72 -0.55 -11.31
CA ASN A 464 -4.50 -1.66 -10.79
C ASN A 464 -4.16 -1.93 -9.31
N ARG A 465 -5.05 -1.52 -8.38
CA ARG A 465 -4.83 -1.73 -6.92
C ARG A 465 -4.76 -3.20 -6.53
N GLY A 466 -5.51 -4.07 -7.21
CA GLY A 466 -5.47 -5.51 -6.95
C GLY A 466 -4.09 -6.10 -7.20
N PHE A 467 -3.47 -5.72 -8.31
CA PHE A 467 -2.10 -6.14 -8.65
C PHE A 467 -1.07 -5.55 -7.70
N THR A 468 -1.15 -4.25 -7.40
CA THR A 468 -0.30 -3.61 -6.38
C THR A 468 -0.38 -4.33 -5.04
N THR A 469 -1.59 -4.62 -4.58
CA THR A 469 -1.83 -5.29 -3.30
C THR A 469 -1.30 -6.73 -3.32
N ALA A 470 -1.49 -7.47 -4.42
CA ALA A 470 -0.96 -8.83 -4.56
C ALA A 470 0.57 -8.86 -4.48
N LEU A 471 1.27 -7.91 -5.13
CA LEU A 471 2.73 -7.82 -5.01
C LEU A 471 3.18 -7.33 -3.64
N ALA A 472 2.48 -6.39 -3.01
CA ALA A 472 2.79 -5.94 -1.66
C ALA A 472 2.71 -7.07 -0.64
N ILE A 473 1.71 -7.96 -0.76
CA ILE A 473 1.61 -9.19 0.05
C ILE A 473 2.87 -10.05 -0.10
N ASN A 474 3.33 -10.26 -1.34
CA ASN A 474 4.50 -11.10 -1.60
C ASN A 474 5.81 -10.46 -1.10
N ALA A 475 5.94 -9.15 -1.23
CA ALA A 475 7.06 -8.38 -0.67
C ALA A 475 7.10 -8.50 0.86
N ILE A 476 5.95 -8.35 1.53
CA ILE A 476 5.81 -8.46 2.99
C ILE A 476 6.13 -9.87 3.50
N LYS A 477 5.72 -10.91 2.78
CA LYS A 477 6.01 -12.31 3.12
C LYS A 477 7.50 -12.65 3.04
N GLY A 478 8.30 -11.83 2.34
CA GLY A 478 9.66 -12.20 1.94
C GLY A 478 9.70 -13.41 1.01
N SER A 479 8.55 -13.81 0.46
CA SER A 479 8.48 -14.88 -0.51
C SER A 479 9.04 -14.37 -1.83
N GLY A 480 10.17 -14.92 -2.27
CA GLY A 480 10.67 -14.68 -3.63
C GLY A 480 9.62 -15.04 -4.68
N LEU A 481 9.77 -14.48 -5.88
CA LEU A 481 8.89 -14.76 -7.01
C LEU A 481 8.80 -16.27 -7.30
N ARG A 482 7.59 -16.76 -7.57
CA ARG A 482 7.32 -18.15 -7.89
C ARG A 482 6.51 -18.22 -9.17
N MET A 483 7.01 -18.97 -10.15
CA MET A 483 6.22 -19.36 -11.32
C MET A 483 5.71 -20.79 -11.15
N LYS A 484 4.49 -21.04 -11.62
CA LYS A 484 3.90 -22.37 -11.63
C LYS A 484 4.77 -23.32 -12.47
N ARG A 485 5.20 -24.43 -11.87
CA ARG A 485 5.89 -25.52 -12.58
C ARG A 485 4.92 -26.15 -13.58
N PRO A 486 5.37 -26.62 -14.76
CA PRO A 486 4.52 -27.36 -15.68
C PRO A 486 3.89 -28.53 -14.92
N SER A 487 2.57 -28.57 -14.86
CA SER A 487 1.85 -29.65 -14.21
C SER A 487 2.08 -30.94 -14.99
N SER A 488 2.63 -31.96 -14.33
CA SER A 488 2.47 -33.34 -14.80
C SER A 488 0.99 -33.67 -14.65
N ILE A 489 0.30 -33.86 -15.77
CA ILE A 489 -1.14 -34.10 -15.86
C ILE A 489 -1.59 -35.11 -14.81
N THR A 490 -2.39 -34.67 -13.83
CA THR A 490 -3.44 -35.51 -13.22
C THR A 490 -4.46 -34.68 -12.45
N ASN A 491 -5.70 -34.76 -12.93
CA ASN A 491 -6.98 -34.53 -12.22
C ASN A 491 -7.21 -33.20 -11.50
N LEU A 492 -7.78 -32.23 -12.23
CA LEU A 492 -8.84 -31.37 -11.71
C LEU A 492 -9.97 -31.27 -12.75
N LYS A 493 -10.82 -32.31 -12.79
CA LYS A 493 -12.19 -32.18 -13.28
C LYS A 493 -13.05 -31.78 -12.08
N GLN A 494 -13.28 -30.49 -11.87
CA GLN A 494 -14.58 -30.06 -11.35
C GLN A 494 -14.88 -28.59 -11.63
N ALA A 495 -15.97 -28.45 -12.40
CA ALA A 495 -16.89 -27.34 -12.57
C ALA A 495 -16.28 -25.94 -12.67
N TRP A 496 -16.34 -25.32 -13.85
CA TRP A 496 -16.64 -23.89 -14.11
C TRP A 496 -17.15 -23.77 -15.57
N ASN A 497 -18.29 -23.12 -15.77
CA ASN A 497 -18.89 -22.88 -17.08
C ASN A 497 -18.21 -21.65 -17.72
N ASP A 498 -17.08 -21.82 -18.41
CA ASP A 498 -16.47 -20.71 -19.16
C ASP A 498 -16.33 -21.02 -20.65
N THR A 499 -16.87 -20.14 -21.48
CA THR A 499 -16.72 -20.12 -22.93
C THR A 499 -15.27 -19.79 -23.28
N VAL A 500 -14.52 -20.76 -23.84
CA VAL A 500 -13.18 -20.52 -24.38
C VAL A 500 -13.29 -19.78 -25.71
N VAL A 501 -12.66 -18.61 -25.83
CA VAL A 501 -12.67 -17.84 -27.07
C VAL A 501 -11.67 -18.45 -28.06
N ARG A 502 -12.17 -18.88 -29.22
CA ARG A 502 -11.36 -19.27 -30.38
C ARG A 502 -11.26 -18.08 -31.32
N ILE A 503 -10.09 -17.45 -31.39
CA ILE A 503 -9.84 -16.39 -32.38
C ILE A 503 -9.12 -17.00 -33.58
N PRO A 504 -9.74 -17.05 -34.78
CA PRO A 504 -9.02 -17.40 -35.99
C PRO A 504 -8.04 -16.25 -36.31
N TYR A 505 -6.76 -16.46 -36.09
CA TYR A 505 -5.73 -15.50 -36.50
C TYR A 505 -5.19 -15.88 -37.88
N ARG A 506 -5.64 -15.18 -38.93
CA ARG A 506 -4.91 -15.16 -40.21
C ARG A 506 -3.87 -14.06 -40.11
N LEU A 507 -2.58 -14.44 -40.16
CA LEU A 507 -1.52 -13.52 -40.58
C LEU A 507 -2.00 -12.91 -41.91
N ARG A 508 -2.41 -11.64 -41.93
CA ARG A 508 -2.65 -10.96 -43.21
C ARG A 508 -1.28 -10.79 -43.85
N ALA A 509 -0.92 -11.74 -44.71
CA ALA A 509 0.15 -11.52 -45.68
C ALA A 509 -0.29 -10.35 -46.55
N THR A 510 0.37 -9.21 -46.42
CA THR A 510 0.31 -8.18 -47.46
C THR A 510 0.96 -8.79 -48.69
N SER A 511 0.16 -9.18 -49.67
CA SER A 511 0.66 -9.39 -51.02
C SER A 511 1.23 -8.05 -51.49
N TYR A 512 2.55 -7.97 -51.59
CA TYR A 512 3.18 -7.01 -52.47
C TYR A 512 2.86 -7.47 -53.89
N ASP A 513 1.74 -7.01 -54.45
CA ASP A 513 1.60 -6.96 -55.89
C ASP A 513 2.36 -5.73 -56.37
N ALA A 514 3.44 -5.99 -57.08
CA ALA A 514 4.17 -4.99 -57.83
C ALA A 514 3.28 -4.46 -58.96
N HIS A 515 2.99 -3.16 -58.94
CA HIS A 515 2.78 -2.33 -60.14
C HIS A 515 3.18 -0.89 -59.85
#